data_AF-R9S7K4-F1
#
_entry.id   AF-R9S7K4-F1
#
_cell.length_a   1.000
_cell.length_b   1.000
_cell.length_c   1.000
_cell.angle_alpha   90.00
_cell.angle_beta   90.00
_cell.angle_gamma   90.00
#
_symmetry.space_group_name_H-M   'P 1'
#
loop_
_entity.id
_entity.type
_entity.pdbx_description
1 polymer ?
#
loop_
_entity_poly.entity_id
_entity_poly.type
_entity_poly.pdbx_seq_one_letter_code
_entity_poly.pdbx_strand_id
1 'polypeptide(L)'
;LPIMNPGGSIVGMDFDPSRAMPAYNWMTVAKSALESVNRFVAREAGKYGVRSNLVAAGPIRTLAMSAIVGGALGEEAGAQIQLLEEGWDQRAPIGWNMKDATP
;
A
#
# COMPACT_ATOMS: atom_id res chain seq x y z
N LEU A 1 14.33 9.30 -18.43
CA LEU A 1 13.21 8.42 -18.86
C LEU A 1 13.10 8.54 -20.36
N PRO A 2 13.26 7.49 -21.18
CA PRO A 2 13.40 7.71 -22.61
C PRO A 2 12.09 8.07 -23.31
N ILE A 3 10.92 7.76 -22.72
CA ILE A 3 9.61 7.87 -23.40
C ILE A 3 8.51 8.59 -22.59
N MET A 4 8.85 9.32 -21.53
CA MET A 4 7.86 10.05 -20.72
C MET A 4 7.84 11.53 -21.09
N ASN A 5 6.64 12.07 -21.30
CA ASN A 5 6.45 13.49 -21.58
C ASN A 5 6.73 14.36 -20.34
N PRO A 6 7.24 15.59 -20.51
CA PRO A 6 7.27 16.58 -19.44
C PRO A 6 5.89 16.80 -18.82
N GLY A 7 5.82 16.97 -17.49
CA GLY A 7 4.56 17.07 -16.74
C GLY A 7 3.93 15.71 -16.38
N GLY A 8 4.49 14.60 -16.89
CA GLY A 8 4.04 13.24 -16.60
C GLY A 8 4.14 12.86 -15.12
N SER A 9 3.52 11.73 -14.77
CA SER A 9 3.51 11.22 -13.40
C SER A 9 3.67 9.70 -13.37
N ILE A 10 4.55 9.21 -12.51
CA ILE A 10 4.65 7.82 -12.09
C ILE A 10 3.92 7.71 -10.75
N VAL A 11 3.06 6.71 -10.61
CA VAL A 11 2.38 6.43 -9.34
C VAL A 11 2.55 4.94 -9.03
N GLY A 12 3.06 4.64 -7.83
CA GLY A 12 3.08 3.30 -7.27
C GLY A 12 2.01 3.14 -6.19
N MET A 13 1.57 1.90 -5.97
CA MET A 13 0.68 1.56 -4.86
C MET A 13 1.50 1.24 -3.62
N ASP A 14 1.10 1.82 -2.49
CA ASP A 14 1.74 1.64 -1.21
C ASP A 14 0.72 1.34 -0.11
N PHE A 15 1.22 0.88 1.02
CA PHE A 15 0.45 0.60 2.22
C PHE A 15 1.30 1.06 3.41
N ASP A 16 0.81 2.08 4.14
CA ASP A 16 1.60 2.85 5.10
C ASP A 16 2.46 1.95 6.01
N PRO A 17 3.78 1.91 5.78
CA PRO A 17 4.68 1.06 6.53
C PRO A 17 5.37 1.82 7.68
N SER A 18 4.90 3.02 8.02
CA SER A 18 5.47 3.84 9.10
C SER A 18 5.42 3.17 10.47
N ARG A 19 4.52 2.19 10.63
CA ARG A 19 4.39 1.35 11.83
C ARG A 19 4.37 -0.13 11.42
N ALA A 20 4.97 -0.96 12.26
CA ALA A 20 4.87 -2.41 12.09
C ALA A 20 3.42 -2.86 12.30
N MET A 21 2.95 -3.76 11.45
CA MET A 21 1.58 -4.24 11.45
C MET A 21 1.55 -5.77 11.46
N PRO A 22 0.68 -6.39 12.28
CA PRO A 22 0.50 -7.84 12.26
C PRO A 22 0.16 -8.35 10.86
N ALA A 23 0.62 -9.57 10.54
CA ALA A 23 0.42 -10.29 9.28
C ALA A 23 1.00 -9.65 7.99
N TYR A 24 1.20 -8.33 7.92
CA TYR A 24 1.82 -7.68 6.76
C TYR A 24 3.35 -7.85 6.74
N ASN A 25 3.97 -8.08 7.90
CA ASN A 25 5.32 -8.64 8.08
C ASN A 25 6.38 -8.09 7.09
N TRP A 26 6.98 -8.95 6.27
CA TRP A 26 7.99 -8.59 5.28
C TRP A 26 7.46 -7.70 4.15
N MET A 27 6.15 -7.71 3.90
CA MET A 27 5.55 -6.77 2.96
C MET A 27 5.64 -5.33 3.49
N THR A 28 5.53 -5.11 4.81
CA THR A 28 5.79 -3.80 5.43
C THR A 28 7.23 -3.34 5.15
N VAL A 29 8.21 -4.25 5.29
CA VAL A 29 9.62 -3.95 4.95
C VAL A 29 9.77 -3.60 3.48
N ALA A 30 9.12 -4.35 2.59
CA ALA A 30 9.15 -4.08 1.16
C ALA A 30 8.51 -2.73 0.82
N LYS A 31 7.43 -2.33 1.51
CA LYS A 31 6.80 -1.01 1.37
C LYS A 31 7.69 0.11 1.91
N SER A 32 8.33 -0.04 3.06
CA SER A 32 9.33 0.94 3.53
C SER A 32 10.49 1.11 2.55
N ALA A 33 10.96 0.01 1.96
CA ALA A 33 11.98 0.05 0.92
C ALA A 33 11.43 0.76 -0.34
N LEU A 34 10.18 0.50 -0.73
CA LEU A 34 9.50 1.15 -1.85
C LEU A 34 9.36 2.66 -1.65
N GLU A 35 9.02 3.15 -0.45
CA GLU A 35 8.99 4.58 -0.13
C GLU A 35 10.37 5.24 -0.31
N SER A 36 11.43 4.54 0.09
CA SER A 36 12.80 4.98 -0.15
C SER A 36 13.12 5.02 -1.64
N VAL A 37 12.83 3.94 -2.36
CA VAL A 37 13.02 3.84 -3.81
C VAL A 37 12.27 4.94 -4.53
N ASN A 38 11.01 5.23 -4.17
CA ASN A 38 10.21 6.27 -4.81
C ASN A 38 10.86 7.65 -4.68
N ARG A 39 11.48 7.98 -3.54
CA ARG A 39 12.23 9.25 -3.39
C ARG A 39 13.43 9.32 -4.33
N PHE A 40 14.15 8.21 -4.54
CA PHE A 40 15.21 8.14 -5.54
C PHE A 40 14.66 8.24 -6.97
N VAL A 41 13.54 7.58 -7.27
CA VAL A 41 12.88 7.69 -8.58
C VAL A 41 12.46 9.14 -8.84
N ALA A 42 11.86 9.82 -7.86
CA ALA A 42 11.47 11.22 -7.99
C ALA A 42 12.67 12.13 -8.27
N ARG A 43 13.82 11.91 -7.63
CA ARG A 43 15.08 12.63 -7.92
C ARG A 43 15.55 12.45 -9.35
N GLU A 44 15.44 11.25 -9.90
CA GLU A 44 15.87 10.94 -11.28
C GLU A 44 14.84 11.37 -12.34
N ALA A 45 13.55 11.14 -12.08
CA ALA A 45 12.44 11.51 -12.95
C ALA A 45 12.21 13.02 -12.98
N GLY A 46 12.47 13.73 -11.88
CA GLY A 46 12.32 15.18 -11.77
C GLY A 46 13.21 15.95 -12.76
N LYS A 47 14.36 15.40 -13.16
CA LYS A 47 15.22 15.94 -14.23
C LYS A 47 14.50 16.06 -15.58
N TYR A 48 13.42 15.31 -15.77
CA TYR A 48 12.59 15.28 -16.97
C TYR A 48 11.22 15.97 -16.75
N GLY A 49 11.02 16.67 -15.64
CA GLY A 49 9.73 17.27 -15.28
C GLY A 49 8.64 16.23 -14.99
N VAL A 50 9.02 15.01 -14.60
CA VAL A 50 8.11 13.90 -14.26
C VAL A 50 8.07 13.72 -12.75
N ARG A 51 6.87 13.64 -12.18
CA ARG A 51 6.67 13.37 -10.74
C ARG A 51 6.69 11.86 -10.48
N SER A 52 7.13 11.44 -9.30
CA SER A 52 7.00 10.06 -8.83
C SER A 52 6.46 10.07 -7.42
N ASN A 53 5.29 9.45 -7.23
CA ASN A 53 4.60 9.41 -5.94
C ASN A 53 4.10 8.00 -5.64
N LEU A 54 3.77 7.79 -4.38
CA LEU A 54 3.09 6.60 -3.91
C LEU A 54 1.72 6.99 -3.35
N VAL A 55 0.73 6.14 -3.58
CA VAL A 55 -0.56 6.24 -2.90
C VAL A 55 -0.58 5.18 -1.81
N ALA A 56 -0.44 5.61 -0.56
CA ALA A 56 -0.60 4.76 0.61
C ALA A 56 -2.10 4.53 0.86
N ALA A 57 -2.63 3.47 0.27
CA ALA A 57 -4.05 3.12 0.38
C ALA A 57 -4.34 2.40 1.69
N GLY A 58 -5.58 2.50 2.18
CA GLY A 58 -6.09 1.53 3.13
C GLY A 58 -6.19 0.13 2.51
N PRO A 59 -6.42 -0.91 3.32
CA PRO A 59 -6.45 -2.27 2.79
C PRO A 59 -7.70 -2.47 1.91
N ILE A 60 -7.50 -3.08 0.73
CA ILE A 60 -8.56 -3.45 -0.20
C ILE A 60 -8.53 -4.97 -0.37
N ARG A 61 -9.70 -5.61 -0.27
CA ARG A 61 -9.82 -7.06 -0.45
C ARG A 61 -9.57 -7.42 -1.91
N THR A 62 -8.38 -7.94 -2.19
CA THR A 62 -7.95 -8.49 -3.48
C THR A 62 -7.55 -9.95 -3.32
N LEU A 63 -7.25 -10.65 -4.42
CA LEU A 63 -6.74 -12.03 -4.35
C LEU A 63 -5.47 -12.16 -3.50
N ALA A 64 -4.57 -11.17 -3.54
CA ALA A 64 -3.35 -11.17 -2.73
C ALA A 64 -3.66 -11.04 -1.24
N MET A 65 -4.60 -10.16 -0.88
CA MET A 65 -5.05 -10.01 0.51
C MET A 65 -5.79 -11.28 0.97
N SER A 66 -6.72 -11.79 0.16
CA SER A 66 -7.48 -13.01 0.44
C SER A 66 -6.60 -14.25 0.58
N ALA A 67 -5.44 -14.32 -0.09
CA ALA A 67 -4.48 -15.42 0.07
C ALA A 67 -3.78 -15.40 1.43
N ILE A 68 -3.63 -14.22 2.04
CA ILE A 68 -3.07 -14.05 3.40
C ILE A 68 -4.18 -14.25 4.45
N VAL A 69 -5.40 -13.78 4.17
CA VAL A 69 -6.57 -13.86 5.09
C VAL A 69 -7.23 -15.25 5.10
N GLY A 70 -7.21 -15.96 3.96
CA GLY A 70 -8.07 -17.10 3.65
C GLY A 70 -7.72 -18.45 4.31
N GLY A 71 -7.04 -18.45 5.45
CA GLY A 71 -6.93 -19.64 6.29
C GLY A 71 -5.71 -20.56 6.08
N ALA A 72 -4.73 -20.18 5.24
CA ALA A 72 -3.48 -20.94 5.12
C ALA A 72 -2.54 -20.80 6.35
N LEU A 73 -2.81 -19.84 7.25
CA LEU A 73 -1.97 -19.49 8.39
C LEU A 73 -2.60 -19.84 9.77
N GLY A 74 -3.74 -20.55 9.79
CA GLY A 74 -4.46 -20.92 11.02
C GLY A 74 -5.38 -19.81 11.56
N GLU A 75 -6.28 -20.17 12.49
CA GLU A 75 -7.29 -19.25 13.06
C GLU A 75 -6.67 -18.02 13.75
N GLU A 76 -5.48 -18.19 14.34
CA GLU A 76 -4.76 -17.11 15.03
C GLU A 76 -4.31 -15.99 14.08
N ALA A 77 -3.91 -16.33 12.85
CA ALA A 77 -3.50 -15.36 11.84
C ALA A 77 -4.71 -14.63 11.22
N GLY A 78 -5.84 -15.32 11.09
CA GLY A 78 -7.10 -14.73 10.62
C GLY A 78 -7.60 -13.62 11.55
N ALA A 79 -7.54 -13.84 12.86
CA ALA A 79 -7.94 -12.84 13.86
C ALA A 79 -7.08 -11.57 13.81
N GLN A 80 -5.76 -11.70 13.61
CA GLN A 80 -4.85 -10.55 13.52
C GLN A 80 -5.11 -9.70 12.27
N ILE A 81 -5.49 -10.33 11.16
CA ILE A 81 -5.84 -9.62 9.92
C ILE A 81 -7.21 -8.96 10.03
N GLN A 82 -8.18 -9.60 10.68
CA GLN A 82 -9.49 -9.01 10.96
C GLN A 82 -9.35 -7.70 11.76
N LEU A 83 -8.45 -7.66 12.75
CA LEU A 83 -8.16 -6.45 13.53
C LEU A 83 -7.52 -5.34 12.68
N LEU A 84 -6.70 -5.70 11.71
CA LEU A 84 -6.11 -4.78 10.74
C LEU A 84 -7.19 -4.20 9.83
N GLU A 85 -8.14 -5.04 9.38
CA GLU A 85 -9.28 -4.63 8.58
C GLU A 85 -10.23 -3.70 9.38
N GLU A 86 -10.81 -4.15 10.47
CA GLU A 86 -11.78 -3.36 11.24
C GLU A 86 -11.16 -2.07 11.80
N GLY A 87 -9.87 -2.10 12.12
CA GLY A 87 -9.15 -0.93 12.62
C GLY A 87 -9.05 0.22 11.62
N TRP A 88 -9.05 -0.04 10.30
CA TRP A 88 -8.92 1.04 9.31
C TRP A 88 -10.22 1.84 9.19
N ASP A 89 -11.36 1.17 9.09
CA ASP A 89 -12.68 1.82 9.04
C ASP A 89 -12.95 2.60 10.33
N GLN A 90 -12.64 2.01 11.49
CA GLN A 90 -12.82 2.66 12.78
C GLN A 90 -11.93 3.91 12.96
N ARG A 91 -10.71 3.90 12.42
CA ARG A 91 -9.77 5.03 12.55
C ARG A 91 -9.96 6.10 11.48
N ALA A 92 -10.52 5.75 10.32
CA ALA A 92 -10.72 6.69 9.22
C ALA A 92 -11.87 7.65 9.56
N PRO A 93 -11.64 8.98 9.64
CA PRO A 93 -12.71 9.93 9.99
C PRO A 93 -13.89 9.94 9.00
N ILE A 94 -13.64 9.52 7.75
CA ILE A 94 -14.63 9.43 6.67
C ILE A 94 -15.07 7.98 6.38
N GLY A 95 -14.66 7.03 7.22
CA GLY A 95 -14.84 5.60 6.99
C GLY A 95 -13.92 5.03 5.92
N TRP A 96 -13.90 3.71 5.82
CA TRP A 96 -13.16 2.96 4.80
C TRP A 96 -13.82 1.62 4.50
N ASN A 97 -14.46 1.51 3.33
CA ASN A 97 -15.07 0.25 2.89
C ASN A 97 -14.08 -0.61 2.08
N MET A 98 -13.54 -1.66 2.71
CA MET A 98 -12.53 -2.55 2.10
C MET A 98 -13.03 -3.42 0.95
N LYS A 99 -14.35 -3.55 0.82
CA LYS A 99 -15.00 -4.29 -0.27
C LYS A 99 -15.27 -3.40 -1.47
N ASP A 100 -15.14 -2.09 -1.30
CA ASP A 100 -15.34 -1.12 -2.36
C ASP A 100 -13.99 -0.63 -2.86
N ALA A 101 -13.62 -1.06 -4.07
CA ALA A 101 -12.42 -0.63 -4.75
C ALA A 101 -12.69 0.54 -5.71
N THR A 102 -13.91 1.09 -5.73
CA THR A 102 -14.26 2.20 -6.61
C THR A 102 -13.75 3.53 -6.04
N PRO A 103 -13.41 4.51 -6.91
CA PRO A 103 -12.97 5.84 -6.48
C PRO A 103 -14.07 6.68 -5.82
#